data_AF-A0AAN7TRN7-F1
#
_entry.id   AF-A0AAN7TRN7-F1
#
_cell.length_a   1.000
_cell.length_b   1.000
_cell.length_c   1.000
_cell.angle_alpha   90.00
_cell.angle_beta   90.00
_cell.angle_gamma   90.00
#
_symmetry.space_group_name_H-M   'P 1'
#
loop_
_entity.id
_entity.type
_entity.pdbx_description
1 polymer ?
#
loop_
_entity_poly.entity_id
_entity_poly.type
_entity_poly.pdbx_seq_one_letter_code
_entity_poly.pdbx_strand_id
1 'polypeptide(L)'
;MQNNNNEQYIIKTFTELTHQHRNEEAIVFIGDILKQIPLKIYLLPNIITLLLQKDSELYNNELKPFFFYTGVFLSKTSTLKETVHQFMYYLFSNDIYERNYKELLLRYEKFIVGKDEKQYPLLMVFGSILHFMSWDNECILYKQSLKEKNSKNKSIEERLEKNALSIEYKLNTSLSFFPNLEFIIKPLLKIMIYLGKVDDSYILLLSFVDQYPLNPFGYILLGSYLIEYKPKDLDKIIHCYRTLITLDPISNNAFSVLLQFYYSTNRDNDDQILENIISFEEIFKLYTNRLSITPNDLEIWKLFYYFLKDNVANRNQLVAKVTSSFQCKSFLETSFNDFLDYQLSLPMLKFKAAVFYLLVIANPTSENNGLTYINQCLGKRKNFQLSLSILEFLESEIQNLNTQNIKSSKN
;
A
#
# COMPACT_ATOMS: atom_id res chain seq x y z
N MET A 1 -22.42 -9.96 -34.25
CA MET A 1 -22.27 -10.75 -33.01
C MET A 1 -20.81 -10.94 -32.57
N GLN A 2 -19.81 -10.96 -33.45
CA GLN A 2 -18.39 -11.06 -33.06
C GLN A 2 -17.80 -9.80 -32.38
N ASN A 3 -18.27 -8.59 -32.71
CA ASN A 3 -17.73 -7.33 -32.15
C ASN A 3 -18.00 -7.15 -30.64
N ASN A 4 -19.21 -7.49 -30.15
CA ASN A 4 -19.57 -7.32 -28.74
C ASN A 4 -18.75 -8.21 -27.80
N ASN A 5 -18.40 -9.42 -28.22
CA ASN A 5 -17.61 -10.36 -27.41
C ASN A 5 -16.18 -9.84 -27.22
N ASN A 6 -15.62 -9.17 -28.23
CA ASN A 6 -14.28 -8.62 -28.17
C ASN A 6 -14.23 -7.37 -27.26
N GLU A 7 -15.27 -6.53 -27.31
CA GLU A 7 -15.39 -5.37 -26.41
C GLU A 7 -15.56 -5.76 -24.94
N GLN A 8 -16.43 -6.74 -24.65
CA GLN A 8 -16.60 -7.25 -23.29
C GLN A 8 -15.31 -7.89 -22.76
N TYR A 9 -14.58 -8.61 -23.60
CA TYR A 9 -13.28 -9.18 -23.24
C TYR A 9 -12.26 -8.08 -22.90
N ILE A 10 -12.17 -7.02 -23.72
CA ILE A 10 -11.30 -5.89 -23.45
C ILE A 10 -11.65 -5.22 -22.12
N ILE A 11 -12.94 -4.93 -21.89
CA ILE A 11 -13.40 -4.30 -20.64
C ILE A 11 -13.02 -5.16 -19.45
N LYS A 12 -13.34 -6.45 -19.50
CA LYS A 12 -13.11 -7.38 -18.40
C LYS A 12 -11.61 -7.51 -18.10
N THR A 13 -10.80 -7.77 -19.12
CA THR A 13 -9.35 -7.94 -18.98
C THR A 13 -8.71 -6.67 -18.45
N PHE A 14 -9.09 -5.50 -19.00
CA PHE A 14 -8.55 -4.23 -18.52
C PHE A 14 -8.93 -3.95 -17.08
N THR A 15 -10.18 -4.22 -16.71
CA THR A 15 -10.69 -4.08 -15.33
C THR A 15 -9.91 -4.98 -14.36
N GLU A 16 -9.67 -6.24 -14.74
CA GLU A 16 -8.88 -7.19 -13.95
C GLU A 16 -7.44 -6.71 -13.75
N LEU A 17 -6.77 -6.26 -14.81
CA LEU A 17 -5.40 -5.76 -14.73
C LEU A 17 -5.30 -4.52 -13.83
N THR A 18 -6.21 -3.56 -13.98
CA THR A 18 -6.23 -2.35 -13.14
C THR A 18 -6.51 -2.66 -11.68
N HIS A 19 -7.42 -3.59 -11.37
CA HIS A 19 -7.74 -3.97 -9.99
C HIS A 19 -6.66 -4.79 -9.31
N GLN A 20 -5.87 -5.54 -10.08
CA GLN A 20 -4.69 -6.24 -9.59
C GLN A 20 -3.48 -5.31 -9.42
N HIS A 21 -3.62 -3.99 -9.67
CA HIS A 21 -2.53 -3.02 -9.71
C HIS A 21 -1.40 -3.42 -10.69
N ARG A 22 -1.72 -4.19 -11.74
CA ARG A 22 -0.77 -4.59 -12.80
C ARG A 22 -0.70 -3.48 -13.85
N ASN A 23 -0.27 -2.30 -13.41
CA ASN A 23 -0.42 -1.04 -14.14
C ASN A 23 0.34 -1.04 -15.48
N GLU A 24 1.56 -1.56 -15.50
CA GLU A 24 2.37 -1.66 -16.73
C GLU A 24 1.66 -2.53 -17.77
N GLU A 25 1.16 -3.69 -17.37
CA GLU A 25 0.43 -4.60 -18.24
C GLU A 25 -0.89 -3.98 -18.71
N ALA A 26 -1.60 -3.28 -17.83
CA ALA A 26 -2.83 -2.58 -18.17
C ALA A 26 -2.58 -1.48 -19.22
N ILE A 27 -1.47 -0.75 -19.12
CA ILE A 27 -1.10 0.30 -20.09
C ILE A 27 -0.74 -0.31 -21.44
N VAL A 28 0.11 -1.34 -21.46
CA VAL A 28 0.45 -2.08 -22.68
C VAL A 28 -0.81 -2.64 -23.33
N PHE A 29 -1.72 -3.20 -22.54
CA PHE A 29 -2.97 -3.81 -23.02
C PHE A 29 -3.88 -2.80 -23.73
N ILE A 30 -3.98 -1.55 -23.24
CA ILE A 30 -4.87 -0.55 -23.86
C ILE A 30 -4.18 0.41 -24.81
N GLY A 31 -2.85 0.37 -24.93
CA GLY A 31 -2.06 1.36 -25.67
C GLY A 31 -2.55 1.57 -27.12
N ASP A 32 -2.91 0.49 -27.82
CA ASP A 32 -3.44 0.58 -29.18
C ASP A 32 -4.90 1.04 -29.25
N ILE A 33 -5.65 0.87 -28.17
CA ILE A 33 -7.04 1.33 -28.06
C ILE A 33 -7.08 2.83 -27.78
N LEU A 34 -6.14 3.36 -26.99
CA LEU A 34 -6.00 4.80 -26.74
C LEU A 34 -5.69 5.60 -28.00
N LYS A 35 -5.07 4.97 -29.01
CA LYS A 35 -4.82 5.57 -30.32
C LYS A 35 -6.08 5.67 -31.19
N GLN A 36 -7.18 5.01 -30.81
CA GLN A 36 -8.43 5.04 -31.56
C GLN A 36 -9.24 6.28 -31.16
N ILE A 37 -9.64 7.07 -32.16
CA ILE A 37 -10.51 8.24 -31.98
C ILE A 37 -11.88 7.93 -32.62
N PRO A 38 -13.01 8.08 -31.90
CA PRO A 38 -13.13 8.55 -30.51
C PRO A 38 -12.83 7.45 -29.47
N LEU A 39 -12.33 7.88 -28.31
CA LEU A 39 -12.05 6.99 -27.19
C LEU A 39 -13.33 6.40 -26.61
N LYS A 40 -13.35 5.10 -26.36
CA LYS A 40 -14.55 4.41 -25.90
C LYS A 40 -14.83 4.73 -24.43
N ILE A 41 -15.97 5.38 -24.16
CA ILE A 41 -16.36 5.92 -22.85
C ILE A 41 -16.30 4.87 -21.73
N TYR A 42 -16.65 3.61 -22.04
CA TYR A 42 -16.65 2.53 -21.06
C TYR A 42 -15.26 2.18 -20.51
N LEU A 43 -14.17 2.56 -21.20
CA LEU A 43 -12.79 2.35 -20.73
C LEU A 43 -12.31 3.46 -19.81
N LEU A 44 -13.00 4.61 -19.82
CA LEU A 44 -12.59 5.78 -19.06
C LEU A 44 -12.41 5.45 -17.57
N PRO A 45 -13.33 4.79 -16.85
CA PRO A 45 -13.17 4.47 -15.41
C PRO A 45 -11.82 3.84 -15.03
N ASN A 46 -11.40 2.82 -15.78
CA ASN A 46 -10.14 2.10 -15.53
C ASN A 46 -8.92 2.93 -15.95
N ILE A 47 -9.04 3.69 -17.02
CA ILE A 47 -8.05 4.71 -17.38
C ILE A 47 -7.86 5.68 -16.21
N ILE A 48 -8.93 6.25 -15.64
CA ILE A 48 -8.84 7.16 -14.49
C ILE A 48 -8.07 6.50 -13.35
N THR A 49 -8.38 5.23 -13.07
CA THR A 49 -7.74 4.47 -12.01
C THR A 49 -6.22 4.41 -12.21
N LEU A 50 -5.76 4.11 -13.43
CA LEU A 50 -4.33 4.16 -13.77
C LEU A 50 -3.72 5.55 -13.60
N LEU A 51 -4.44 6.60 -14.03
CA LEU A 51 -3.98 8.00 -13.91
C LEU A 51 -3.76 8.43 -12.46
N LEU A 52 -4.49 7.84 -11.51
CA LEU A 52 -4.43 8.21 -10.09
C LEU A 52 -3.35 7.47 -9.30
N GLN A 53 -2.79 6.37 -9.82
CA GLN A 53 -1.86 5.49 -9.07
C GLN A 53 -0.38 5.91 -9.07
N LYS A 54 -0.10 7.22 -9.13
CA LYS A 54 1.16 7.83 -8.67
C LYS A 54 2.48 7.49 -9.40
N ASP A 55 2.50 6.69 -10.45
CA ASP A 55 3.68 6.66 -11.33
C ASP A 55 3.61 7.82 -12.33
N SER A 56 3.98 9.02 -11.84
CA SER A 56 3.94 10.24 -12.63
C SER A 56 4.80 10.11 -13.89
N GLU A 57 5.90 9.38 -13.82
CA GLU A 57 6.83 9.23 -14.94
C GLU A 57 6.23 8.38 -16.06
N LEU A 58 5.69 7.19 -15.72
CA LEU A 58 5.05 6.32 -16.69
C LEU A 58 3.77 6.97 -17.26
N TYR A 59 2.96 7.62 -16.42
CA TYR A 59 1.83 8.42 -16.88
C TYR A 59 2.23 9.54 -17.84
N ASN A 60 3.23 10.35 -17.46
CA ASN A 60 3.68 11.50 -18.25
C ASN A 60 4.28 11.05 -19.60
N ASN A 61 4.95 9.90 -19.62
CA ASN A 61 5.64 9.40 -20.81
C ASN A 61 4.70 8.59 -21.74
N GLU A 62 3.83 7.75 -21.18
CA GLU A 62 3.03 6.79 -21.95
C GLU A 62 1.61 7.28 -22.20
N LEU A 63 0.88 7.76 -21.18
CA LEU A 63 -0.57 7.99 -21.27
C LEU A 63 -0.93 9.45 -21.60
N LYS A 64 -0.26 10.41 -20.94
CA LYS A 64 -0.54 11.84 -21.05
C LYS A 64 -0.50 12.39 -22.48
N PRO A 65 0.46 11.98 -23.36
CA PRO A 65 0.47 12.44 -24.74
C PRO A 65 -0.83 12.08 -25.49
N PHE A 66 -1.35 10.87 -25.30
CA PHE A 66 -2.58 10.43 -25.98
C PHE A 66 -3.81 11.21 -25.51
N PHE A 67 -3.94 11.50 -24.21
CA PHE A 67 -5.02 12.35 -23.69
C PHE A 67 -4.92 13.80 -24.19
N PHE A 68 -3.71 14.34 -24.25
CA PHE A 68 -3.47 15.68 -24.79
C PHE A 68 -3.86 15.76 -26.27
N TYR A 69 -3.39 14.84 -27.12
CA TYR A 69 -3.73 14.83 -28.54
C TYR A 69 -5.23 14.60 -28.80
N THR A 70 -5.85 13.69 -28.06
CA THR A 70 -7.29 13.43 -28.16
C THR A 70 -8.12 14.65 -27.74
N GLY A 71 -7.72 15.32 -26.64
CA GLY A 71 -8.34 16.55 -26.18
C GLY A 71 -8.21 17.69 -27.20
N VAL A 72 -7.04 17.86 -27.82
CA VAL A 72 -6.79 18.87 -28.87
C VAL A 72 -7.58 18.57 -30.16
N PHE A 73 -7.70 17.30 -30.54
CA PHE A 73 -8.50 16.89 -31.69
C PHE A 73 -9.98 17.19 -31.46
N LEU A 74 -10.52 16.78 -30.30
CA LEU A 74 -11.91 17.03 -29.94
C LEU A 74 -12.20 18.53 -29.80
N SER A 75 -11.30 19.32 -29.19
CA SER A 75 -11.50 20.77 -29.10
C SER A 75 -11.62 21.46 -30.45
N LYS A 76 -11.00 20.89 -31.50
CA LYS A 76 -11.04 21.42 -32.88
C LYS A 76 -12.25 20.93 -33.68
N THR A 77 -12.86 19.82 -33.27
CA THR A 77 -13.90 19.12 -34.06
C THR A 77 -15.29 19.17 -33.43
N SER A 78 -15.39 19.62 -32.18
CA SER A 78 -16.61 19.48 -31.38
C SER A 78 -17.62 20.62 -31.49
N THR A 79 -18.91 20.26 -31.49
CA THR A 79 -20.04 21.18 -31.34
C THR A 79 -20.41 21.40 -29.86
N LEU A 80 -21.33 22.35 -29.55
CA LEU A 80 -21.81 22.63 -28.18
C LEU A 80 -22.33 21.40 -27.40
N LYS A 81 -22.79 20.34 -28.09
CA LYS A 81 -23.23 19.06 -27.49
C LYS A 81 -22.08 18.21 -26.92
N GLU A 82 -20.84 18.47 -27.35
CA GLU A 82 -19.65 17.71 -26.95
C GLU A 82 -18.84 18.41 -25.84
N THR A 83 -19.36 19.51 -25.30
CA THR A 83 -18.76 20.26 -24.18
C THR A 83 -18.49 19.42 -22.93
N VAL A 84 -19.29 18.38 -22.67
CA VAL A 84 -19.03 17.40 -21.60
C VAL A 84 -17.70 16.69 -21.83
N HIS A 85 -17.44 16.24 -23.06
CA HIS A 85 -16.19 15.56 -23.40
C HIS A 85 -15.00 16.51 -23.26
N GLN A 86 -15.10 17.75 -23.78
CA GLN A 86 -14.06 18.76 -23.59
C GLN A 86 -13.75 19.03 -22.12
N PHE A 87 -14.78 19.13 -21.27
CA PHE A 87 -14.62 19.36 -19.84
C PHE A 87 -13.98 18.15 -19.14
N MET A 88 -14.39 16.94 -19.51
CA MET A 88 -13.75 15.70 -19.04
C MET A 88 -12.27 15.66 -19.43
N TYR A 89 -11.91 15.96 -20.68
CA TYR A 89 -10.50 16.03 -21.10
C TYR A 89 -9.72 17.14 -20.39
N TYR A 90 -10.35 18.28 -20.12
CA TYR A 90 -9.74 19.35 -19.32
C TYR A 90 -9.50 18.92 -17.86
N LEU A 91 -10.43 18.18 -17.27
CA LEU A 91 -10.26 17.58 -15.95
C LEU A 91 -9.12 16.55 -15.95
N PHE A 92 -9.01 15.72 -16.98
CA PHE A 92 -7.94 14.71 -17.09
C PHE A 92 -6.56 15.28 -17.43
N SER A 93 -6.50 16.38 -18.20
CA SER A 93 -5.23 17.00 -18.63
C SER A 93 -4.61 17.91 -17.58
N ASN A 94 -5.42 18.39 -16.62
CA ASN A 94 -4.90 19.07 -15.44
C ASN A 94 -4.72 18.05 -14.34
N ASP A 95 -3.55 18.00 -13.73
CA ASP A 95 -3.31 17.23 -12.52
C ASP A 95 -4.28 17.72 -11.43
N ILE A 96 -5.45 17.06 -11.32
CA ILE A 96 -6.59 17.44 -10.44
C ILE A 96 -6.10 17.71 -9.01
N TYR A 97 -5.00 17.06 -8.62
CA TYR A 97 -4.44 17.05 -7.28
C TYR A 97 -3.33 18.07 -7.04
N GLU A 98 -2.64 18.57 -8.07
CA GLU A 98 -1.39 19.31 -7.83
C GLU A 98 -1.49 20.83 -7.97
N ARG A 99 -2.39 21.40 -8.79
CA ARG A 99 -2.28 22.85 -9.07
C ARG A 99 -3.55 23.70 -9.11
N ASN A 100 -4.77 23.17 -9.25
CA ASN A 100 -5.94 24.07 -9.40
C ASN A 100 -7.35 23.49 -9.15
N TYR A 101 -7.55 22.62 -8.15
CA TYR A 101 -8.88 22.02 -7.91
C TYR A 101 -9.99 23.06 -7.67
N LYS A 102 -9.67 24.24 -7.11
CA LYS A 102 -10.64 25.32 -6.85
C LYS A 102 -11.19 25.93 -8.14
N GLU A 103 -10.34 26.21 -9.12
CA GLU A 103 -10.80 26.70 -10.42
C GLU A 103 -11.58 25.62 -11.17
N LEU A 104 -11.14 24.36 -11.08
CA LEU A 104 -11.87 23.23 -11.66
C LEU A 104 -13.26 23.08 -11.05
N LEU A 105 -13.38 23.22 -9.73
CA LEU A 105 -14.66 23.19 -9.03
C LEU A 105 -15.59 24.32 -9.50
N LEU A 106 -15.09 25.56 -9.59
CA LEU A 106 -15.86 26.71 -10.08
C LEU A 106 -16.36 26.50 -11.52
N ARG A 107 -15.53 25.92 -12.39
CA ARG A 107 -15.91 25.62 -13.78
C ARG A 107 -16.94 24.49 -13.84
N TYR A 108 -16.78 23.45 -13.03
CA TYR A 108 -17.74 22.36 -12.89
C TYR A 108 -19.10 22.88 -12.42
N GLU A 109 -19.12 23.69 -11.36
CA GLU A 109 -20.35 24.26 -10.80
C GLU A 109 -21.09 25.09 -11.86
N LYS A 110 -20.37 25.99 -12.57
CA LYS A 110 -20.94 26.76 -13.69
C LYS A 110 -21.51 25.88 -14.79
N PHE A 111 -20.82 24.78 -15.11
CA PHE A 111 -21.26 23.88 -16.17
C PHE A 111 -22.54 23.13 -15.80
N ILE A 112 -22.68 22.74 -14.53
CA ILE A 112 -23.75 21.85 -14.08
C ILE A 112 -25.02 22.58 -13.62
N VAL A 113 -24.95 23.90 -13.43
CA VAL A 113 -26.13 24.72 -13.08
C VAL A 113 -27.31 24.40 -14.02
N GLY A 114 -28.43 23.98 -13.43
CA GLY A 114 -29.67 23.69 -14.16
C GLY A 114 -29.66 22.38 -14.96
N LYS A 115 -28.65 21.53 -14.81
CA LYS A 115 -28.56 20.21 -15.47
C LYS A 115 -28.78 19.07 -14.49
N ASP A 116 -29.31 17.97 -14.98
CA ASP A 116 -29.36 16.71 -14.22
C ASP A 116 -28.00 16.00 -14.33
N GLU A 117 -27.26 15.97 -13.23
CA GLU A 117 -25.95 15.31 -13.12
C GLU A 117 -25.98 13.83 -13.47
N LYS A 118 -27.11 13.14 -13.26
CA LYS A 118 -27.24 11.71 -13.56
C LYS A 118 -27.13 11.41 -15.05
N GLN A 119 -27.38 12.39 -15.91
CA GLN A 119 -27.18 12.27 -17.36
C GLN A 119 -25.70 12.28 -17.74
N TYR A 120 -24.81 12.66 -16.81
CA TYR A 120 -23.37 12.74 -17.02
C TYR A 120 -22.61 12.03 -15.88
N PRO A 121 -22.70 10.69 -15.76
CA PRO A 121 -22.16 9.94 -14.63
C PRO A 121 -20.67 10.19 -14.35
N LEU A 122 -19.83 10.25 -15.38
CA LEU A 122 -18.40 10.52 -15.23
C LEU A 122 -18.15 11.93 -14.69
N LEU A 123 -18.92 12.91 -15.17
CA LEU A 123 -18.82 14.29 -14.69
C LEU A 123 -19.25 14.40 -13.23
N MET A 124 -20.26 13.64 -12.84
CA MET A 124 -20.72 13.53 -11.46
C MET A 124 -19.65 12.93 -10.54
N VAL A 125 -18.93 11.89 -10.99
CA VAL A 125 -17.76 11.32 -10.28
C VAL A 125 -16.73 12.42 -10.01
N PHE A 126 -16.30 13.16 -11.04
CA PHE A 126 -15.28 14.21 -10.88
C PHE A 126 -15.75 15.36 -10.00
N GLY A 127 -16.98 15.83 -10.22
CA GLY A 127 -17.59 16.87 -9.40
C GLY A 127 -17.64 16.47 -7.92
N SER A 128 -18.01 15.22 -7.63
CA SER A 128 -18.07 14.71 -6.27
C SER A 128 -16.69 14.67 -5.59
N ILE A 129 -15.63 14.32 -6.33
CA ILE A 129 -14.24 14.37 -5.83
C ILE A 129 -13.78 15.81 -5.59
N LEU A 130 -14.08 16.75 -6.49
CA LEU A 130 -13.73 18.16 -6.32
C LEU A 130 -14.44 18.78 -5.10
N HIS A 131 -15.73 18.48 -4.92
CA HIS A 131 -16.47 18.89 -3.74
C HIS A 131 -15.91 18.25 -2.47
N PHE A 132 -15.54 16.96 -2.51
CA PHE A 132 -14.87 16.29 -1.40
C PHE A 132 -13.55 16.97 -1.02
N MET A 133 -12.69 17.30 -1.99
CA MET A 133 -11.44 18.01 -1.73
C MET A 133 -11.68 19.38 -1.09
N SER A 134 -12.67 20.13 -1.57
CA SER A 134 -13.02 21.43 -0.97
C SER A 134 -13.54 21.25 0.46
N TRP A 135 -14.42 20.28 0.67
CA TRP A 135 -14.98 19.97 1.99
C TRP A 135 -13.90 19.50 2.97
N ASP A 136 -12.98 18.65 2.54
CA ASP A 136 -11.93 18.10 3.40
C ASP A 136 -10.98 19.20 3.88
N ASN A 137 -10.61 20.12 2.98
CA ASN A 137 -9.83 21.30 3.34
C ASN A 137 -10.57 22.19 4.35
N GLU A 138 -11.87 22.43 4.15
CA GLU A 138 -12.68 23.21 5.09
C GLU A 138 -12.80 22.50 6.46
N CYS A 139 -12.97 21.18 6.46
CA CYS A 139 -13.05 20.36 7.66
C CYS A 139 -11.73 20.40 8.47
N ILE A 140 -10.58 20.32 7.80
CA ILE A 140 -9.25 20.44 8.42
C ILE A 140 -9.09 21.81 9.08
N LEU A 141 -9.41 22.89 8.35
CA LEU A 141 -9.32 24.26 8.88
C LEU A 141 -10.27 24.46 10.07
N TYR A 142 -11.49 23.93 10.00
CA TYR A 142 -12.44 23.99 11.11
C TYR A 142 -11.92 23.26 12.35
N LYS A 143 -11.39 22.03 12.20
CA LYS A 143 -10.78 21.27 13.31
C LYS A 143 -9.57 21.98 13.93
N GLN A 144 -8.75 22.66 13.12
CA GLN A 144 -7.64 23.47 13.63
C GLN A 144 -8.16 24.67 14.43
N SER A 145 -9.15 25.40 13.90
CA SER A 145 -9.73 26.56 14.59
C SER A 145 -10.40 26.21 15.93
N LEU A 146 -11.00 25.01 16.04
CA LEU A 146 -11.58 24.50 17.29
C LEU A 146 -10.52 24.30 18.38
N LYS A 147 -9.33 23.81 18.01
CA LYS A 147 -8.21 23.61 18.94
C LYS A 147 -7.67 24.95 19.48
N GLU A 148 -7.76 26.02 18.70
CA GLU A 148 -7.24 27.34 19.06
C GLU A 148 -8.25 28.20 19.83
N LYS A 149 -9.54 28.14 19.48
CA LYS A 149 -10.54 29.13 19.93
C LYS A 149 -11.57 28.64 20.94
N ASN A 150 -11.51 27.37 21.39
CA ASN A 150 -12.41 26.77 22.40
C ASN A 150 -13.91 27.09 22.23
N SER A 151 -14.37 27.41 21.01
CA SER A 151 -15.75 27.77 20.72
C SER A 151 -16.20 27.13 19.42
N LYS A 152 -17.30 26.39 19.49
CA LYS A 152 -17.90 25.73 18.32
C LYS A 152 -18.71 26.74 17.52
N ASN A 153 -18.34 26.95 16.25
CA ASN A 153 -19.16 27.72 15.34
C ASN A 153 -20.21 26.79 14.69
N LYS A 154 -21.44 26.83 15.23
CA LYS A 154 -22.56 26.00 14.81
C LYS A 154 -22.93 26.18 13.33
N SER A 155 -22.81 27.40 12.80
CA SER A 155 -23.12 27.69 11.39
C SER A 155 -22.17 27.00 10.41
N ILE A 156 -20.89 26.89 10.77
CA ILE A 156 -19.90 26.17 9.94
C ILE A 156 -20.15 24.66 10.01
N GLU A 157 -20.50 24.15 11.19
CA GLU A 157 -20.83 22.73 11.40
C GLU A 157 -22.04 22.31 10.54
N GLU A 158 -23.13 23.06 10.59
CA GLU A 158 -24.34 22.81 9.77
C GLU A 158 -24.03 22.87 8.26
N ARG A 159 -23.15 23.79 7.83
CA ARG A 159 -22.70 23.87 6.43
C ARG A 159 -21.88 22.65 6.02
N LEU A 160 -20.93 22.22 6.86
CA LEU A 160 -20.09 21.06 6.61
C LEU A 160 -20.92 19.77 6.53
N GLU A 161 -21.92 19.62 7.41
CA GLU A 161 -22.84 18.49 7.41
C GLU A 161 -23.71 18.45 6.14
N LYS A 162 -24.30 19.59 5.75
CA LYS A 162 -25.07 19.70 4.50
C LYS A 162 -24.23 19.36 3.27
N ASN A 163 -23.00 19.84 3.22
CA ASN A 163 -22.06 19.53 2.13
C ASN A 163 -21.69 18.05 2.13
N ALA A 164 -21.43 17.46 3.30
CA ALA A 164 -21.11 16.04 3.45
C ALA A 164 -22.26 15.15 2.94
N LEU A 165 -23.52 15.43 3.30
CA LEU A 165 -24.69 14.70 2.81
C LEU A 165 -24.82 14.76 1.28
N SER A 166 -24.57 15.93 0.69
CA SER A 166 -24.59 16.11 -0.77
C SER A 166 -23.47 15.29 -1.44
N ILE A 167 -22.25 15.34 -0.90
CA ILE A 167 -21.11 14.58 -1.41
C ILE A 167 -21.36 13.08 -1.30
N GLU A 168 -21.87 12.61 -0.16
CA GLU A 168 -22.21 11.20 0.06
C GLU A 168 -23.20 10.70 -0.99
N TYR A 169 -24.30 11.42 -1.20
CA TYR A 169 -25.29 11.09 -2.23
C TYR A 169 -24.64 11.00 -3.62
N LYS A 170 -23.77 11.97 -3.96
CA LYS A 170 -23.12 12.00 -5.26
C LYS A 170 -22.13 10.84 -5.46
N LEU A 171 -21.33 10.53 -4.45
CA LEU A 171 -20.37 9.42 -4.47
C LEU A 171 -21.06 8.06 -4.52
N ASN A 172 -22.11 7.84 -3.73
CA ASN A 172 -22.91 6.61 -3.78
C ASN A 172 -23.58 6.42 -5.14
N THR A 173 -24.16 7.49 -5.69
CA THR A 173 -24.74 7.45 -7.05
C THR A 173 -23.64 7.14 -8.08
N SER A 174 -22.46 7.72 -7.92
CA SER A 174 -21.31 7.45 -8.79
C SER A 174 -20.86 5.98 -8.75
N LEU A 175 -20.84 5.36 -7.56
CA LEU A 175 -20.57 3.93 -7.41
C LEU A 175 -21.63 3.06 -8.09
N SER A 176 -22.91 3.47 -8.08
CA SER A 176 -23.96 2.72 -8.77
C SER A 176 -23.78 2.71 -10.30
N PHE A 177 -23.16 3.76 -10.86
CA PHE A 177 -22.81 3.83 -12.28
C PHE A 177 -21.49 3.12 -12.59
N PHE A 178 -20.49 3.25 -11.71
CA PHE A 178 -19.15 2.70 -11.88
C PHE A 178 -18.69 2.01 -10.58
N PRO A 179 -19.11 0.75 -10.35
CA PRO A 179 -18.78 0.03 -9.12
C PRO A 179 -17.28 -0.27 -8.97
N ASN A 180 -16.54 -0.19 -10.09
CA ASN A 180 -15.11 -0.44 -10.17
C ASN A 180 -14.22 0.78 -9.85
N LEU A 181 -14.79 1.94 -9.50
CA LEU A 181 -13.99 3.12 -9.15
C LEU A 181 -13.46 3.02 -7.71
N GLU A 182 -12.30 2.40 -7.53
CA GLU A 182 -11.70 2.26 -6.19
C GLU A 182 -11.38 3.61 -5.53
N PHE A 183 -10.99 4.62 -6.31
CA PHE A 183 -10.52 5.90 -5.78
C PHE A 183 -11.62 6.73 -5.11
N ILE A 184 -12.90 6.45 -5.40
CA ILE A 184 -14.04 7.12 -4.74
C ILE A 184 -14.40 6.47 -3.40
N ILE A 185 -13.95 5.24 -3.14
CA ILE A 185 -14.24 4.51 -1.90
C ILE A 185 -13.68 5.25 -0.68
N LYS A 186 -12.40 5.64 -0.71
CA LYS A 186 -11.78 6.34 0.43
C LYS A 186 -12.44 7.70 0.75
N PRO A 187 -12.71 8.59 -0.23
CA PRO A 187 -13.52 9.79 -0.02
C PRO A 187 -14.89 9.50 0.59
N LEU A 188 -15.60 8.49 0.06
CA LEU A 188 -16.92 8.12 0.54
C LEU A 188 -16.87 7.64 2.00
N LEU A 189 -15.93 6.76 2.35
CA LEU A 189 -15.74 6.28 3.72
C LEU A 189 -15.49 7.44 4.69
N LYS A 190 -14.64 8.40 4.32
CA LYS A 190 -14.33 9.56 5.17
C LYS A 190 -15.58 10.42 5.42
N ILE A 191 -16.44 10.59 4.41
CA ILE A 191 -17.71 11.30 4.53
C ILE A 191 -18.71 10.52 5.40
N MET A 192 -18.86 9.21 5.16
CA MET A 192 -19.78 8.37 5.91
C MET A 192 -19.41 8.31 7.40
N ILE A 193 -18.12 8.16 7.71
CA ILE A 193 -17.60 8.22 9.09
C ILE A 193 -17.88 9.60 9.71
N TYR A 194 -17.66 10.69 8.98
CA TYR A 194 -17.96 12.03 9.46
C TYR A 194 -19.45 12.20 9.81
N LEU A 195 -20.34 11.60 9.01
CA LEU A 195 -21.79 11.59 9.23
C LEU A 195 -22.25 10.57 10.28
N GLY A 196 -21.33 9.87 10.96
CA GLY A 196 -21.65 8.86 11.97
C GLY A 196 -22.13 7.52 11.43
N LYS A 197 -22.06 7.30 10.11
CA LYS A 197 -22.46 6.06 9.42
C LYS A 197 -21.35 5.01 9.45
N VAL A 198 -20.88 4.71 10.66
CA VAL A 198 -19.73 3.83 10.88
C VAL A 198 -20.04 2.40 10.43
N ASP A 199 -21.20 1.85 10.79
CA ASP A 199 -21.58 0.47 10.39
C ASP A 199 -21.85 0.32 8.90
N ASP A 200 -22.50 1.31 8.26
CA ASP A 200 -22.70 1.30 6.81
C ASP A 200 -21.35 1.32 6.05
N SER A 201 -20.35 2.02 6.60
CA SER A 201 -18.99 2.04 6.05
C SER A 201 -18.34 0.66 6.09
N TYR A 202 -18.62 -0.13 7.14
CA TYR A 202 -18.16 -1.51 7.23
C TYR A 202 -18.81 -2.40 6.17
N ILE A 203 -20.13 -2.27 5.98
CA ILE A 203 -20.88 -3.04 4.96
C ILE A 203 -20.36 -2.71 3.56
N LEU A 204 -20.10 -1.42 3.27
CA LEU A 204 -19.51 -0.99 2.01
C LEU A 204 -18.15 -1.64 1.77
N LEU A 205 -17.29 -1.67 2.78
CA LEU A 205 -15.96 -2.28 2.68
C LEU A 205 -16.00 -3.79 2.48
N LEU A 206 -16.88 -4.50 3.18
CA LEU A 206 -17.10 -5.94 2.97
C LEU A 206 -17.57 -6.20 1.54
N SER A 207 -18.59 -5.47 1.07
CA SER A 207 -19.09 -5.60 -0.31
C SER A 207 -18.00 -5.32 -1.33
N PHE A 208 -17.12 -4.34 -1.08
CA PHE A 208 -16.03 -4.02 -1.99
C PHE A 208 -14.98 -5.15 -2.07
N VAL A 209 -14.58 -5.71 -0.93
CA VAL A 209 -13.63 -6.83 -0.88
C VAL A 209 -14.24 -8.11 -1.47
N ASP A 210 -15.52 -8.37 -1.21
CA ASP A 210 -16.23 -9.53 -1.77
C ASP A 210 -16.36 -9.44 -3.30
N GLN A 211 -16.59 -8.23 -3.82
CA GLN A 211 -16.69 -7.99 -5.26
C GLN A 211 -15.32 -7.99 -5.95
N TYR A 212 -14.26 -7.54 -5.25
CA TYR A 212 -12.91 -7.39 -5.78
C TYR A 212 -11.86 -8.07 -4.88
N PRO A 213 -11.91 -9.41 -4.72
CA PRO A 213 -11.10 -10.13 -3.72
C PRO A 213 -9.60 -10.17 -4.03
N LEU A 214 -9.18 -9.79 -5.24
CA LEU A 214 -7.79 -9.68 -5.64
C LEU A 214 -7.26 -8.24 -5.59
N ASN A 215 -8.06 -7.29 -5.12
CA ASN A 215 -7.66 -5.89 -5.01
C ASN A 215 -7.00 -5.62 -3.63
N PRO A 216 -5.67 -5.41 -3.56
CA PRO A 216 -4.97 -5.12 -2.30
C PRO A 216 -5.45 -3.84 -1.62
N PHE A 217 -5.90 -2.82 -2.37
CA PHE A 217 -6.43 -1.57 -1.79
C PHE A 217 -7.67 -1.82 -0.92
N GLY A 218 -8.52 -2.77 -1.30
CA GLY A 218 -9.70 -3.17 -0.49
C GLY A 218 -9.30 -3.67 0.90
N TYR A 219 -8.31 -4.56 0.97
CA TYR A 219 -7.80 -5.09 2.25
C TYR A 219 -7.04 -4.04 3.07
N ILE A 220 -6.34 -3.10 2.42
CA ILE A 220 -5.73 -1.95 3.11
C ILE A 220 -6.82 -1.13 3.81
N LEU A 221 -7.89 -0.77 3.10
CA LEU A 221 -8.96 0.05 3.66
C LEU A 221 -9.74 -0.71 4.75
N LEU A 222 -10.12 -1.96 4.50
CA LEU A 222 -10.86 -2.78 5.46
C LEU A 222 -10.04 -3.04 6.72
N GLY A 223 -8.76 -3.42 6.57
CA GLY A 223 -7.85 -3.64 7.70
C GLY A 223 -7.67 -2.38 8.55
N SER A 224 -7.47 -1.22 7.90
CA SER A 224 -7.30 0.07 8.60
C SER A 224 -8.58 0.49 9.33
N TYR A 225 -9.74 0.29 8.70
CA TYR A 225 -11.04 0.54 9.32
C TYR A 225 -11.26 -0.35 10.55
N LEU A 226 -10.94 -1.64 10.47
CA LEU A 226 -11.10 -2.58 11.59
C LEU A 226 -10.19 -2.20 12.76
N ILE A 227 -8.94 -1.78 12.52
CA ILE A 227 -8.04 -1.30 13.58
C ILE A 227 -8.64 -0.10 14.32
N GLU A 228 -9.23 0.85 13.60
CA GLU A 228 -9.73 2.09 14.19
C GLU A 228 -11.09 1.92 14.90
N TYR A 229 -12.02 1.17 14.29
CA TYR A 229 -13.43 1.12 14.73
C TYR A 229 -13.85 -0.22 15.32
N LYS A 230 -13.14 -1.32 15.03
CA LYS A 230 -13.43 -2.67 15.53
C LYS A 230 -12.16 -3.41 16.01
N PRO A 231 -11.32 -2.79 16.90
CA PRO A 231 -10.01 -3.34 17.26
C PRO A 231 -10.05 -4.70 17.97
N LYS A 232 -11.23 -5.11 18.46
CA LYS A 232 -11.45 -6.42 19.09
C LYS A 232 -11.54 -7.56 18.07
N ASP A 233 -11.83 -7.27 16.80
CA ASP A 233 -11.93 -8.26 15.72
C ASP A 233 -10.53 -8.60 15.15
N LEU A 234 -9.60 -9.00 16.03
CA LEU A 234 -8.19 -9.24 15.68
C LEU A 234 -8.04 -10.24 14.51
N ASP A 235 -8.85 -11.29 14.49
CA ASP A 235 -8.80 -12.35 13.47
C ASP A 235 -9.06 -11.80 12.07
N LYS A 236 -10.04 -10.89 11.95
CA LYS A 236 -10.37 -10.24 10.69
C LYS A 236 -9.29 -9.26 10.28
N ILE A 237 -8.71 -8.53 11.24
CA ILE A 237 -7.59 -7.62 10.98
C ILE A 237 -6.40 -8.41 10.42
N ILE A 238 -5.97 -9.46 11.13
CA ILE A 238 -4.87 -10.32 10.72
C ILE A 238 -5.17 -10.97 9.37
N HIS A 239 -6.40 -11.45 9.15
CA HIS A 239 -6.81 -11.98 7.85
C HIS A 239 -6.63 -10.96 6.73
N CYS A 240 -7.07 -9.71 6.91
CA CYS A 240 -6.92 -8.67 5.89
C CYS A 240 -5.45 -8.45 5.52
N TYR A 241 -4.56 -8.35 6.52
CA TYR A 241 -3.15 -8.08 6.26
C TYR A 241 -2.36 -9.31 5.75
N ARG A 242 -2.77 -10.54 6.11
CA ARG A 242 -2.25 -11.78 5.49
C ARG A 242 -2.67 -11.92 4.03
N THR A 243 -3.93 -11.58 3.72
CA THR A 243 -4.38 -11.57 2.32
C THR A 243 -3.65 -10.48 1.54
N LEU A 244 -3.49 -9.29 2.13
CA LEU A 244 -2.73 -8.19 1.52
C LEU A 244 -1.28 -8.57 1.22
N ILE A 245 -0.55 -9.23 2.14
CA ILE A 245 0.84 -9.64 1.87
C ILE A 245 0.93 -10.74 0.81
N THR A 246 -0.13 -11.52 0.61
CA THR A 246 -0.20 -12.53 -0.46
C THR A 246 -0.41 -11.86 -1.82
N LEU A 247 -1.21 -10.79 -1.88
CA LEU A 247 -1.49 -10.03 -3.10
C LEU A 247 -0.37 -9.04 -3.45
N ASP A 248 0.22 -8.40 -2.44
CA ASP A 248 1.32 -7.44 -2.55
C ASP A 248 2.44 -7.80 -1.53
N PRO A 249 3.37 -8.69 -1.92
CA PRO A 249 4.45 -9.16 -1.03
C PRO A 249 5.42 -8.08 -0.57
N ILE A 250 5.45 -6.92 -1.23
CA ILE A 250 6.33 -5.79 -0.87
C ILE A 250 5.59 -4.72 -0.06
N SER A 251 4.32 -4.95 0.30
CA SER A 251 3.49 -4.01 1.06
C SER A 251 4.10 -3.64 2.42
N ASN A 252 4.63 -2.42 2.53
CA ASN A 252 5.10 -1.87 3.80
C ASN A 252 4.00 -1.83 4.87
N ASN A 253 2.76 -1.58 4.45
CA ASN A 253 1.63 -1.46 5.37
C ASN A 253 1.32 -2.82 6.03
N ALA A 254 1.12 -3.88 5.23
CA ALA A 254 0.88 -5.22 5.76
C ALA A 254 2.04 -5.70 6.63
N PHE A 255 3.26 -5.52 6.16
CA PHE A 255 4.45 -5.93 6.89
C PHE A 255 4.53 -5.27 8.28
N SER A 256 4.34 -3.95 8.34
CA SER A 256 4.43 -3.19 9.60
C SER A 256 3.33 -3.58 10.58
N VAL A 257 2.10 -3.75 10.11
CA VAL A 257 0.96 -4.11 10.96
C VAL A 257 1.11 -5.52 11.52
N LEU A 258 1.46 -6.50 10.69
CA LEU A 258 1.68 -7.88 11.16
C LEU A 258 2.85 -7.95 12.16
N LEU A 259 3.93 -7.21 11.92
CA LEU A 259 5.06 -7.13 12.86
C LEU A 259 4.64 -6.47 14.19
N GLN A 260 3.82 -5.42 14.14
CA GLN A 260 3.29 -4.77 15.35
C GLN A 260 2.41 -5.72 16.16
N PHE A 261 1.51 -6.47 15.52
CA PHE A 261 0.69 -7.49 16.18
C PHE A 261 1.54 -8.63 16.75
N TYR A 262 2.60 -9.03 16.05
CA TYR A 262 3.59 -9.97 16.59
C TYR A 262 4.15 -9.42 17.90
N TYR A 263 4.64 -8.19 17.95
CA TYR A 263 5.23 -7.66 19.18
C TYR A 263 4.22 -7.37 20.29
N SER A 264 2.98 -6.95 19.98
CA SER A 264 1.97 -6.68 21.01
C SER A 264 1.49 -7.96 21.68
N THR A 265 1.17 -9.00 20.92
CA THR A 265 0.71 -10.29 21.46
C THR A 265 1.78 -11.02 22.27
N ASN A 266 3.06 -10.71 22.01
CA ASN A 266 4.21 -11.38 22.60
C ASN A 266 4.82 -10.66 23.81
N ARG A 267 4.36 -9.44 24.15
CA ARG A 267 4.77 -8.74 25.37
C ARG A 267 3.92 -9.08 26.59
N ASP A 268 2.69 -9.55 26.37
CA ASP A 268 1.67 -9.64 27.43
C ASP A 268 1.30 -11.07 27.85
N ASN A 269 1.84 -12.12 27.22
CA ASN A 269 1.44 -13.51 27.46
C ASN A 269 2.59 -14.43 27.86
N ASP A 270 2.68 -14.73 29.16
CA ASP A 270 3.33 -15.94 29.67
C ASP A 270 2.41 -17.17 29.67
N ASP A 271 1.07 -17.07 29.52
CA ASP A 271 0.21 -18.27 29.68
C ASP A 271 -1.20 -18.26 29.04
N GLN A 272 -1.51 -17.39 28.07
CA GLN A 272 -2.80 -17.47 27.36
C GLN A 272 -2.65 -17.72 25.86
N ILE A 273 -3.06 -18.94 25.47
CA ILE A 273 -3.21 -19.42 24.10
C ILE A 273 -4.33 -18.60 23.45
N LEU A 274 -3.97 -17.48 22.79
CA LEU A 274 -4.82 -16.89 21.78
C LEU A 274 -4.61 -17.70 20.49
N GLU A 275 -5.66 -18.31 19.93
CA GLU A 275 -5.58 -19.11 18.69
C GLU A 275 -5.18 -18.30 17.44
N ASN A 276 -5.01 -16.98 17.57
CA ASN A 276 -4.70 -16.06 16.45
C ASN A 276 -3.35 -15.33 16.61
N ILE A 277 -2.36 -15.98 17.21
CA ILE A 277 -1.01 -15.42 17.36
C ILE A 277 -0.25 -15.50 16.03
N ILE A 278 0.23 -14.36 15.55
CA ILE A 278 1.24 -14.31 14.49
C ILE A 278 2.51 -14.95 15.06
N SER A 279 2.98 -16.02 14.42
CA SER A 279 4.11 -16.79 14.92
C SER A 279 5.46 -16.18 14.53
N PHE A 280 6.52 -16.51 15.29
CA PHE A 280 7.90 -16.15 14.91
C PHE A 280 8.25 -16.70 13.52
N GLU A 281 7.84 -17.93 13.22
CA GLU A 281 8.05 -18.57 11.92
C GLU A 281 7.39 -17.75 10.80
N GLU A 282 6.16 -17.29 11.00
CA GLU A 282 5.45 -16.46 10.02
C GLU A 282 6.20 -15.15 9.72
N ILE A 283 6.58 -14.38 10.75
CA ILE A 283 7.36 -13.14 10.56
C ILE A 283 8.71 -13.43 9.91
N PHE A 284 9.37 -14.53 10.28
CA PHE A 284 10.59 -14.98 9.63
C PHE A 284 10.36 -15.22 8.13
N LYS A 285 9.27 -15.91 7.74
CA LYS A 285 8.91 -16.09 6.32
C LYS A 285 8.71 -14.76 5.61
N LEU A 286 8.06 -13.79 6.26
CA LEU A 286 7.87 -12.46 5.68
C LEU A 286 9.19 -11.78 5.37
N TYR A 287 10.15 -11.78 6.30
CA TYR A 287 11.49 -11.23 6.06
C TYR A 287 12.22 -11.94 4.92
N THR A 288 12.24 -13.28 4.93
CA THR A 288 12.98 -14.04 3.89
C THR A 288 12.37 -13.86 2.51
N ASN A 289 11.03 -13.86 2.40
CA ASN A 289 10.34 -13.66 1.13
C ASN A 289 10.61 -12.26 0.60
N ARG A 290 10.53 -11.24 1.44
CA ARG A 290 10.78 -9.85 1.03
C ARG A 290 12.21 -9.65 0.56
N LEU A 291 13.19 -10.19 1.30
CA LEU A 291 14.60 -10.15 0.90
C LEU A 291 14.91 -10.97 -0.37
N SER A 292 14.10 -11.98 -0.70
CA SER A 292 14.23 -12.67 -1.99
C SER A 292 13.84 -11.79 -3.18
N ILE A 293 12.91 -10.86 -2.98
CA ILE A 293 12.43 -9.90 -3.99
C ILE A 293 13.33 -8.66 -4.02
N THR A 294 13.70 -8.14 -2.86
CA THR A 294 14.51 -6.92 -2.69
C THR A 294 15.83 -7.20 -1.95
N PRO A 295 16.76 -7.98 -2.53
CA PRO A 295 17.98 -8.43 -1.83
C PRO A 295 18.95 -7.32 -1.45
N ASN A 296 18.83 -6.16 -2.11
CA ASN A 296 19.69 -5.00 -1.90
C ASN A 296 19.04 -3.90 -1.02
N ASP A 297 17.91 -4.17 -0.37
CA ASP A 297 17.25 -3.21 0.52
C ASP A 297 17.89 -3.22 1.93
N LEU A 298 18.67 -2.18 2.22
CA LEU A 298 19.40 -2.04 3.49
C LEU A 298 18.46 -1.96 4.70
N GLU A 299 17.30 -1.31 4.56
CA GLU A 299 16.39 -1.10 5.68
C GLU A 299 15.70 -2.41 6.07
N ILE A 300 15.39 -3.28 5.11
CA ILE A 300 14.85 -4.61 5.42
C ILE A 300 15.90 -5.48 6.12
N TRP A 301 17.16 -5.47 5.69
CA TRP A 301 18.24 -6.19 6.37
C TRP A 301 18.45 -5.71 7.81
N LYS A 302 18.41 -4.40 8.04
CA LYS A 302 18.47 -3.79 9.38
C LYS A 302 17.31 -4.26 10.26
N LEU A 303 16.08 -4.16 9.77
CA LEU A 303 14.89 -4.58 10.50
C LEU A 303 14.95 -6.08 10.83
N PHE A 304 15.41 -6.90 9.89
CA PHE A 304 15.53 -8.33 10.10
C PHE A 304 16.55 -8.68 11.18
N TYR A 305 17.70 -7.99 11.16
CA TYR A 305 18.71 -8.12 12.21
C TYR A 305 18.14 -7.81 13.60
N TYR A 306 17.46 -6.67 13.77
CA TYR A 306 16.89 -6.31 15.08
C TYR A 306 15.81 -7.30 15.51
N PHE A 307 14.95 -7.73 14.59
CA PHE A 307 13.97 -8.79 14.85
C PHE A 307 14.63 -10.08 15.35
N LEU A 308 15.68 -10.56 14.69
CA LEU A 308 16.39 -11.76 15.12
C LEU A 308 17.08 -11.55 16.46
N LYS A 309 17.76 -10.41 16.65
CA LYS A 309 18.46 -10.09 17.90
C LYS A 309 17.52 -10.14 19.10
N ASP A 310 16.36 -9.49 18.99
CA ASP A 310 15.36 -9.46 20.07
C ASP A 310 14.83 -10.85 20.41
N ASN A 311 14.66 -11.71 19.40
CA ASN A 311 14.10 -13.05 19.60
C ASN A 311 15.14 -14.09 20.00
N VAL A 312 16.40 -13.96 19.58
CA VAL A 312 17.51 -14.79 20.07
C VAL A 312 17.71 -14.52 21.55
N ALA A 313 17.80 -13.26 21.97
CA ALA A 313 18.02 -12.91 23.38
C ALA A 313 16.91 -13.44 24.31
N ASN A 314 15.65 -13.41 23.87
CA ASN A 314 14.50 -13.70 24.74
C ASN A 314 13.89 -15.09 24.52
N ARG A 315 14.11 -15.73 23.36
CA ARG A 315 13.30 -16.87 22.86
C ARG A 315 14.12 -17.89 22.07
N ASN A 316 15.33 -18.19 22.55
CA ASN A 316 16.29 -19.09 21.89
C ASN A 316 15.70 -20.41 21.36
N GLN A 317 14.75 -21.04 22.08
CA GLN A 317 14.15 -22.31 21.65
C GLN A 317 13.28 -22.18 20.39
N LEU A 318 12.46 -21.11 20.29
CA LEU A 318 11.63 -20.87 19.10
C LEU A 318 12.49 -20.53 17.89
N VAL A 319 13.54 -19.72 18.11
CA VAL A 319 14.49 -19.39 17.06
C VAL A 319 15.22 -20.64 16.59
N ALA A 320 15.70 -21.50 17.50
CA ALA A 320 16.38 -22.75 17.17
C ALA A 320 15.53 -23.71 16.31
N LYS A 321 14.22 -23.78 16.57
CA LYS A 321 13.28 -24.56 15.75
C LYS A 321 13.20 -24.04 14.32
N VAL A 322 13.12 -22.72 14.14
CA VAL A 322 13.02 -22.13 12.80
C VAL A 322 14.35 -22.13 12.07
N THR A 323 15.47 -21.93 12.76
CA THR A 323 16.81 -21.94 12.13
C THR A 323 17.26 -23.34 11.70
N SER A 324 16.71 -24.39 12.31
CA SER A 324 16.87 -25.78 11.86
C SER A 324 15.91 -26.20 10.75
N SER A 325 14.98 -25.32 10.33
CA SER A 325 14.03 -25.63 9.26
C SER A 325 14.67 -25.63 7.86
N PHE A 326 14.08 -26.40 6.94
CA PHE A 326 14.45 -26.39 5.53
C PHE A 326 14.41 -24.97 4.92
N GLN A 327 13.43 -24.16 5.33
CA GLN A 327 13.30 -22.79 4.85
C GLN A 327 14.52 -21.93 5.23
N CYS A 328 14.97 -21.99 6.48
CA CYS A 328 16.16 -21.25 6.90
C CYS A 328 17.40 -21.73 6.14
N LYS A 329 17.55 -23.05 5.95
CA LYS A 329 18.64 -23.61 5.16
C LYS A 329 18.63 -23.09 3.72
N SER A 330 17.48 -23.15 3.06
CA SER A 330 17.32 -22.63 1.70
C SER A 330 17.64 -21.13 1.63
N PHE A 331 17.17 -20.33 2.59
CA PHE A 331 17.47 -18.90 2.65
C PHE A 331 18.97 -18.63 2.82
N LEU A 332 19.65 -19.37 3.71
CA LEU A 332 21.09 -19.24 3.90
C LEU A 332 21.87 -19.54 2.61
N GLU A 333 21.47 -20.59 1.89
CA GLU A 333 22.10 -21.00 0.62
C GLU A 333 21.85 -20.00 -0.52
N THR A 334 20.66 -19.41 -0.61
CA THR A 334 20.32 -18.50 -1.72
C THR A 334 20.74 -17.06 -1.48
N SER A 335 20.70 -16.60 -0.22
CA SER A 335 20.81 -15.18 0.10
C SER A 335 22.20 -14.75 0.55
N PHE A 336 23.12 -15.68 0.86
CA PHE A 336 24.47 -15.36 1.30
C PHE A 336 25.49 -15.96 0.32
N ASN A 337 26.13 -15.10 -0.46
CA ASN A 337 27.09 -15.50 -1.48
C ASN A 337 28.35 -14.66 -1.33
N ASP A 338 29.39 -15.26 -0.77
CA ASP A 338 30.66 -14.60 -0.48
C ASP A 338 31.39 -14.09 -1.74
N PHE A 339 31.08 -14.62 -2.93
CA PHE A 339 31.62 -14.11 -4.21
C PHE A 339 30.92 -12.85 -4.69
N LEU A 340 29.67 -12.59 -4.31
CA LEU A 340 28.96 -11.38 -4.71
C LEU A 340 28.97 -10.34 -3.59
N ASP A 341 28.85 -10.81 -2.34
CA ASP A 341 28.59 -9.97 -1.19
C ASP A 341 29.80 -9.13 -0.74
N TYR A 342 31.01 -9.49 -1.16
CA TYR A 342 32.22 -8.72 -0.84
C TYR A 342 32.20 -7.30 -1.45
N GLN A 343 31.39 -7.08 -2.50
CA GLN A 343 31.24 -5.80 -3.19
C GLN A 343 30.20 -4.87 -2.52
N LEU A 344 29.40 -5.39 -1.58
CA LEU A 344 28.34 -4.62 -0.94
C LEU A 344 28.88 -3.43 -0.16
N SER A 345 28.06 -2.38 -0.02
CA SER A 345 28.37 -1.26 0.85
C SER A 345 28.65 -1.75 2.28
N LEU A 346 29.49 -1.01 3.02
CA LEU A 346 29.84 -1.38 4.39
C LEU A 346 28.58 -1.57 5.28
N PRO A 347 27.59 -0.66 5.29
CA PRO A 347 26.37 -0.86 6.06
C PRO A 347 25.62 -2.15 5.67
N MET A 348 25.55 -2.46 4.38
CA MET A 348 24.86 -3.65 3.91
C MET A 348 25.56 -4.93 4.36
N LEU A 349 26.87 -5.03 4.13
CA LEU A 349 27.64 -6.21 4.53
C LEU A 349 27.59 -6.41 6.05
N LYS A 350 27.60 -5.32 6.83
CA LYS A 350 27.49 -5.34 8.29
C LYS A 350 26.19 -6.02 8.77
N PHE A 351 25.02 -5.58 8.29
CA PHE A 351 23.74 -6.17 8.72
C PHE A 351 23.52 -7.56 8.15
N LYS A 352 23.92 -7.79 6.91
CA LYS A 352 23.86 -9.13 6.29
C LYS A 352 24.71 -10.13 7.07
N ALA A 353 25.96 -9.80 7.39
CA ALA A 353 26.83 -10.65 8.20
C ALA A 353 26.25 -10.93 9.60
N ALA A 354 25.64 -9.92 10.24
CA ALA A 354 25.02 -10.09 11.55
C ALA A 354 23.78 -10.99 11.52
N VAL A 355 22.94 -10.88 10.48
CA VAL A 355 21.82 -11.82 10.26
C VAL A 355 22.34 -13.24 10.10
N PHE A 356 23.34 -13.46 9.23
CA PHE A 356 23.95 -14.78 9.03
C PHE A 356 24.44 -15.37 10.36
N TYR A 357 25.19 -14.58 11.13
CA TYR A 357 25.73 -14.97 12.41
C TYR A 357 24.62 -15.42 13.39
N LEU A 358 23.56 -14.62 13.55
CA LEU A 358 22.44 -14.93 14.43
C LEU A 358 21.71 -16.21 14.03
N LEU A 359 21.50 -16.43 12.73
CA LEU A 359 20.82 -17.63 12.23
C LEU A 359 21.65 -18.90 12.44
N VAL A 360 22.97 -18.82 12.26
CA VAL A 360 23.88 -19.96 12.38
C VAL A 360 24.11 -20.34 13.84
N ILE A 361 24.26 -19.37 14.74
CA ILE A 361 24.49 -19.67 16.17
C ILE A 361 23.25 -20.10 16.91
N ALA A 362 22.09 -19.57 16.53
CA ALA A 362 20.84 -20.08 17.05
C ALA A 362 20.52 -21.49 16.52
N ASN A 363 21.27 -22.01 15.53
CA ASN A 363 21.08 -23.36 15.03
C ASN A 363 22.00 -24.37 15.77
N PRO A 364 21.45 -25.23 16.66
CA PRO A 364 22.24 -26.19 17.42
C PRO A 364 22.85 -27.32 16.57
N THR A 365 22.42 -27.47 15.31
CA THR A 365 22.90 -28.50 14.37
C THR A 365 23.94 -27.97 13.37
N SER A 366 24.29 -26.70 13.45
CA SER A 366 25.27 -26.09 12.54
C SER A 366 26.70 -26.56 12.85
N GLU A 367 27.29 -27.34 11.95
CA GLU A 367 28.74 -27.58 11.93
C GLU A 367 29.54 -26.34 11.45
N ASN A 368 28.85 -25.34 10.88
CA ASN A 368 29.46 -24.12 10.40
C ASN A 368 29.73 -23.16 11.56
N ASN A 369 30.98 -22.72 11.69
CA ASN A 369 31.34 -21.56 12.49
C ASN A 369 30.60 -20.34 11.90
N GLY A 370 29.81 -19.62 12.70
CA GLY A 370 29.06 -18.43 12.26
C GLY A 370 29.92 -17.35 11.60
N LEU A 371 31.24 -17.45 11.74
CA LEU A 371 32.24 -16.58 11.14
C LEU A 371 32.77 -17.05 9.77
N THR A 372 32.48 -18.27 9.29
CA THR A 372 33.09 -18.81 8.05
C THR A 372 32.75 -17.95 6.82
N TYR A 373 31.46 -17.70 6.58
CA TYR A 373 30.99 -16.81 5.50
C TYR A 373 31.56 -15.40 5.64
N ILE A 374 31.60 -14.89 6.87
CA ILE A 374 32.07 -13.52 7.17
C ILE A 374 33.56 -13.40 6.84
N ASN A 375 34.38 -14.36 7.29
CA ASN A 375 35.81 -14.39 7.01
C ASN A 375 36.10 -14.55 5.51
N GLN A 376 35.30 -15.32 4.78
CA GLN A 376 35.41 -15.46 3.33
C GLN A 376 35.10 -14.14 2.60
N CYS A 377 34.03 -13.44 2.98
CA CYS A 377 33.68 -12.12 2.46
C CYS A 377 34.78 -11.08 2.73
N LEU A 378 35.25 -11.01 3.99
CA LEU A 378 36.25 -10.03 4.43
C LEU A 378 37.62 -10.28 3.78
N GLY A 379 38.04 -11.54 3.67
CA GLY A 379 39.30 -11.93 3.03
C GLY A 379 39.38 -11.51 1.56
N LYS A 380 38.25 -11.51 0.83
CA LYS A 380 38.18 -11.08 -0.57
C LYS A 380 38.26 -9.56 -0.75
N ARG A 381 37.82 -8.77 0.24
CA ARG A 381 37.69 -7.30 0.14
C ARG A 381 39.03 -6.55 0.26
N LYS A 382 40.09 -7.21 0.74
CA LYS A 382 41.46 -6.66 0.90
C LYS A 382 41.52 -5.27 1.57
N ASN A 383 40.56 -4.96 2.43
CA ASN A 383 40.48 -3.70 3.19
C ASN A 383 40.42 -4.03 4.69
N PHE A 384 41.56 -3.85 5.36
CA PHE A 384 41.75 -4.24 6.76
C PHE A 384 40.89 -3.42 7.72
N GLN A 385 40.84 -2.10 7.57
CA GLN A 385 40.05 -1.21 8.44
C GLN A 385 38.56 -1.54 8.38
N LEU A 386 38.05 -1.84 7.18
CA LEU A 386 36.67 -2.20 6.98
C LEU A 386 36.33 -3.56 7.58
N SER A 387 37.25 -4.52 7.46
CA SER A 387 37.12 -5.85 8.07
C SER A 387 37.11 -5.78 9.59
N LEU A 388 38.00 -4.96 10.17
CA LEU A 388 38.05 -4.70 11.60
C LEU A 388 36.73 -4.10 12.11
N SER A 389 36.18 -3.10 11.42
CA SER A 389 34.90 -2.47 11.80
C SER A 389 33.71 -3.45 11.83
N ILE A 390 33.66 -4.41 10.90
CA ILE A 390 32.61 -5.44 10.90
C ILE A 390 32.82 -6.43 12.05
N LEU A 391 34.05 -6.87 12.28
CA LEU A 391 34.38 -7.80 13.36
C LEU A 391 34.12 -7.17 14.75
N GLU A 392 34.55 -5.93 14.97
CA GLU A 392 34.28 -5.17 16.21
C GLU A 392 32.79 -5.02 16.47
N PHE A 393 32.00 -4.74 15.43
CA PHE A 393 30.55 -4.70 15.55
C PHE A 393 29.98 -6.05 15.97
N LEU A 394 30.34 -7.12 15.28
CA LEU A 394 29.84 -8.46 15.62
C LEU A 394 30.26 -8.86 17.03
N GLU A 395 31.51 -8.60 17.41
CA GLU A 395 32.04 -8.91 18.74
C GLU A 395 31.31 -8.15 19.85
N SER A 396 31.03 -6.86 19.65
CA SER A 396 30.19 -6.08 20.56
C SER A 396 28.78 -6.68 20.71
N GLU A 397 28.20 -7.13 19.60
CA GLU A 397 26.85 -7.70 19.61
C GLU A 397 26.78 -9.07 20.29
N ILE A 398 27.83 -9.89 20.14
CA ILE A 398 27.99 -11.18 20.82
C ILE A 398 28.06 -10.98 22.33
N GLN A 399 28.88 -10.03 22.77
CA GLN A 399 29.02 -9.71 24.20
C GLN A 399 27.67 -9.25 24.80
N ASN A 400 26.90 -8.44 24.06
CA ASN A 400 25.59 -7.99 24.48
C ASN A 400 24.60 -9.16 24.64
N LEU A 401 24.55 -10.09 23.69
CA LEU A 401 23.68 -11.27 23.74
C LEU A 401 24.01 -12.20 24.92
N ASN A 402 25.30 -12.45 25.15
CA ASN A 402 25.75 -13.27 26.29
C ASN A 402 25.39 -12.63 27.64
N THR A 403 25.50 -11.31 27.74
CA THR A 403 25.17 -10.57 28.97
C THR A 403 23.67 -10.58 29.25
N GLN A 404 22.82 -10.57 28.22
CA GLN A 404 21.36 -10.66 28.34
C GLN A 404 20.89 -12.07 28.73
N ASN A 405 21.46 -13.12 28.14
CA ASN A 405 21.16 -14.51 28.49
C ASN A 405 21.47 -14.81 29.97
N ILE A 406 22.59 -14.30 30.50
CA ILE A 406 22.97 -14.49 31.92
C ILE A 406 21.96 -13.83 32.87
N LYS A 407 21.38 -12.68 32.50
CA LYS A 407 20.36 -12.00 33.32
C LYS A 407 19.02 -12.74 33.30
N SER A 408 18.63 -13.31 32.16
CA SER A 408 17.38 -14.09 32.03
C SER A 408 17.41 -15.43 32.80
N SER A 409 18.59 -16.02 33.01
CA SER A 409 18.76 -17.29 33.76
C SER A 409 18.79 -17.16 35.29
N LYS A 410 18.72 -15.93 35.81
CA LYS A 410 18.81 -15.62 37.25
C LYS A 410 17.50 -15.14 37.88
N ASN A 411 16.44 -15.02 37.08
CA ASN A 411 15.06 -14.85 37.52
C ASN A 411 14.30 -16.14 37.21
#